data_AF-A0A7S3X5P3-F1
#
_entry.id   AF-A0A7S3X5P3-F1
#
_cell.length_a   1.000
_cell.length_b   1.000
_cell.length_c   1.000
_cell.angle_alpha   90.00
_cell.angle_beta   90.00
_cell.angle_gamma   90.00
#
_symmetry.space_group_name_H-M   'P 1'
#
loop_
_entity.id
_entity.type
_entity.pdbx_description
1 polymer ?
#
loop_
_entity_poly.entity_id
_entity_poly.type
_entity_poly.pdbx_seq_one_letter_code
_entity_poly.pdbx_strand_id
1 'polypeptide(L)'
;MPYVVKIDPPEGRLISVPTDEVYVCRAEVCFGQREDGLEWTSYCLPPPAAKPAAKPRRFAAGDRVACAVEDPSDAYSVWAAGTVVAVDVPLDEATLYGEHVSGGGATHTLPYRVQLDSGAAVLAHRDEHWLVRDLALQAEGQRQGAGGARCLARMERREVVEGEWQRVDHQTRQVRSCAPPESDSEEE
;
A
#
# COMPACT_ATOMS: atom_id res chain seq x y z
N MET A 1 -17.57 -19.61 -0.72
CA MET A 1 -17.48 -20.63 0.35
C MET A 1 -17.17 -19.87 1.63
N PRO A 2 -17.90 -20.06 2.73
CA PRO A 2 -17.66 -19.29 3.94
C PRO A 2 -16.27 -19.61 4.50
N TYR A 3 -15.57 -18.61 5.02
CA TYR A 3 -14.24 -18.76 5.58
C TYR A 3 -14.08 -17.90 6.83
N VAL A 4 -12.98 -18.06 7.56
CA VAL A 4 -12.74 -17.36 8.83
C VAL A 4 -11.55 -16.43 8.68
N VAL A 5 -11.69 -15.18 9.12
CA VAL A 5 -10.58 -14.21 9.19
C VAL A 5 -10.36 -13.76 10.62
N LYS A 6 -9.11 -13.43 10.94
CA LYS A 6 -8.76 -12.73 12.18
C LYS A 6 -8.74 -11.23 11.88
N ILE A 7 -9.55 -10.47 12.61
CA ILE A 7 -9.51 -9.01 12.56
C ILE A 7 -8.27 -8.54 13.32
N ASP A 8 -7.65 -7.47 12.85
CA ASP A 8 -6.57 -6.81 13.55
C ASP A 8 -7.03 -6.24 14.91
N PRO A 9 -6.09 -5.87 15.81
CA PRO A 9 -6.42 -5.13 17.02
C PRO A 9 -7.20 -3.83 16.71
N PRO A 10 -8.06 -3.35 17.63
CA PRO A 10 -8.15 -3.78 19.03
C PRO A 10 -8.98 -5.05 19.25
N GLU A 11 -9.91 -5.41 18.36
CA GLU A 11 -10.78 -6.57 18.55
C GLU A 11 -10.01 -7.90 18.50
N GLY A 12 -9.06 -8.06 17.57
CA GLY A 12 -8.16 -9.21 17.53
C GLY A 12 -8.83 -10.59 17.37
N ARG A 13 -10.12 -10.64 17.00
CA ARG A 13 -10.98 -11.83 17.06
C ARG A 13 -11.17 -12.48 15.70
N LEU A 14 -11.54 -13.77 15.71
CA LEU A 14 -11.96 -14.50 14.52
C LEU A 14 -13.42 -14.18 14.19
N ILE A 15 -13.71 -13.87 12.93
CA ILE A 15 -15.07 -13.74 12.39
C ILE A 15 -15.29 -14.71 11.23
N SER A 16 -16.54 -15.17 11.09
CA SER A 16 -16.98 -15.93 9.91
C SER A 16 -17.38 -14.97 8.81
N VAL A 17 -16.82 -15.13 7.62
CA VAL A 17 -17.12 -14.37 6.41
C VAL A 17 -17.94 -15.27 5.48
N PRO A 18 -19.25 -15.03 5.34
CA PRO A 18 -20.12 -15.90 4.54
C PRO A 18 -19.82 -15.79 3.03
N THR A 19 -19.50 -14.58 2.56
CA THR A 19 -19.20 -14.24 1.17
C THR A 19 -18.24 -13.05 1.11
N ASP A 20 -17.38 -13.03 0.09
CA ASP A 20 -16.55 -11.88 -0.24
C ASP A 20 -17.40 -10.79 -0.87
N GLU A 21 -17.78 -9.79 -0.07
CA GLU A 21 -18.37 -8.57 -0.58
C GLU A 21 -17.30 -7.49 -0.67
N VAL A 22 -17.18 -6.86 -1.84
CA VAL A 22 -16.18 -5.81 -2.12
C VAL A 22 -16.29 -4.63 -1.15
N TYR A 23 -17.49 -4.40 -0.62
CA TYR A 23 -17.76 -3.36 0.38
C TYR A 23 -17.37 -3.76 1.81
N VAL A 24 -17.05 -5.03 2.06
CA VAL A 24 -16.70 -5.57 3.38
C VAL A 24 -15.19 -5.81 3.51
N CYS A 25 -14.53 -6.20 2.42
CA CYS A 25 -13.09 -6.45 2.40
C CYS A 25 -12.41 -5.67 1.27
N ARG A 26 -11.77 -4.56 1.63
CA ARG A 26 -11.01 -3.72 0.70
C ARG A 26 -9.51 -3.99 0.83
N ALA A 27 -8.79 -3.82 -0.26
CA ALA A 27 -7.34 -3.84 -0.21
C ALA A 27 -6.84 -2.61 0.54
N GLU A 28 -5.86 -2.80 1.42
CA GLU A 28 -5.20 -1.71 2.14
C GLU A 28 -4.61 -0.67 1.16
N VAL A 29 -4.70 0.61 1.52
CA VAL A 29 -4.29 1.77 0.72
C VAL A 29 -3.54 2.80 1.58
N CYS A 30 -2.89 3.76 0.94
CA CYS A 30 -2.38 4.97 1.57
C CYS A 30 -3.57 5.92 1.82
N PHE A 31 -3.77 6.32 3.08
CA PHE A 31 -4.90 7.14 3.47
C PHE A 31 -4.55 8.63 3.45
N GLY A 32 -5.57 9.50 3.44
CA GLY A 32 -5.41 10.96 3.50
C GLY A 32 -6.11 11.73 2.38
N GLN A 33 -6.74 11.02 1.43
CA GLN A 33 -7.59 11.67 0.42
C GLN A 33 -8.95 12.10 0.98
N ARG A 34 -9.45 11.41 2.00
CA ARG A 34 -10.70 11.70 2.69
C ARG A 34 -10.45 12.34 4.06
N GLU A 35 -11.42 13.11 4.54
CA GLU A 35 -11.37 13.75 5.86
C GLU A 35 -11.31 12.72 7.00
N ASP A 36 -11.99 11.58 6.86
CA ASP A 36 -12.00 10.44 7.79
C ASP A 36 -10.84 9.45 7.55
N GLY A 37 -10.06 9.59 6.47
CA GLY A 37 -9.00 8.65 6.12
C GLY A 37 -7.88 8.55 7.16
N LEU A 38 -7.64 9.63 7.92
CA LEU A 38 -6.65 9.64 8.99
C LEU A 38 -7.02 8.69 10.14
N GLU A 39 -8.30 8.58 10.48
CA GLU A 39 -8.78 7.65 11.50
C GLU A 39 -8.48 6.21 11.08
N TRP A 40 -8.70 5.85 9.81
CA TRP A 40 -8.37 4.53 9.26
C TRP A 40 -6.87 4.22 9.31
N THR A 41 -6.02 5.23 9.14
CA THR A 41 -4.56 5.07 9.29
C THR A 41 -4.22 4.52 10.67
N SER A 42 -4.92 4.95 11.72
CA SER A 42 -4.68 4.54 13.11
C SER A 42 -4.79 3.03 13.31
N TYR A 43 -5.77 2.40 12.67
CA TYR A 43 -6.02 0.95 12.75
C TYR A 43 -4.99 0.12 12.00
N CYS A 44 -4.31 0.70 11.00
CA CYS A 44 -3.29 0.02 10.20
C CYS A 44 -1.86 0.20 10.73
N LEU A 45 -1.69 1.02 11.78
CA LEU A 45 -0.38 1.34 12.32
C LEU A 45 0.34 0.09 12.83
N PRO A 46 1.65 -0.04 12.55
CA PRO A 46 2.42 -1.09 13.19
C PRO A 46 2.37 -0.88 14.72
N PRO A 47 2.41 -1.97 15.51
CA PRO A 47 2.52 -1.86 16.96
C PRO A 47 3.71 -0.97 17.34
N PRO A 48 3.62 -0.17 18.41
CA PRO A 48 4.74 0.63 18.89
C PRO A 48 5.96 -0.27 19.08
N ALA A 49 6.97 -0.12 18.24
CA ALA A 49 8.14 -0.99 18.29
C ALA A 49 9.02 -0.59 19.50
N ALA A 50 9.42 -1.57 20.31
CA ALA A 50 10.29 -1.34 21.48
C ALA A 50 11.69 -0.79 21.12
N LYS A 51 12.09 -0.91 19.85
CA LYS A 51 13.18 -0.20 19.15
C LYS A 51 13.25 -0.75 17.72
N PRO A 52 12.84 -0.02 16.67
CA PRO A 52 13.09 -0.49 15.32
C PRO A 52 14.59 -0.33 15.04
N ALA A 53 15.26 -1.41 14.64
CA ALA A 53 16.46 -1.27 13.82
C ALA A 53 16.00 -0.51 12.57
N ALA A 54 16.43 0.74 12.43
CA ALA A 54 16.02 1.61 11.34
C ALA A 54 16.50 1.00 10.02
N LYS A 55 15.68 0.14 9.40
CA LYS A 55 15.89 -0.27 8.03
C LYS A 55 15.86 1.01 7.19
N PRO A 56 16.84 1.21 6.30
CA PRO A 56 16.81 2.37 5.42
C PRO A 56 15.51 2.36 4.60
N ARG A 57 14.87 3.52 4.50
CA ARG A 57 13.66 3.70 3.70
C ARG A 57 13.97 3.42 2.23
N ARG A 58 13.01 2.80 1.53
CA ARG A 58 13.14 2.52 0.10
C ARG A 58 13.17 3.81 -0.73
N PHE A 59 12.47 4.85 -0.28
CA PHE A 59 12.36 6.13 -0.97
C PHE A 59 12.87 7.27 -0.10
N ALA A 60 13.39 8.32 -0.73
CA ALA A 60 13.79 9.57 -0.11
C ALA A 60 12.83 10.70 -0.50
N ALA A 61 12.87 11.83 0.22
CA ALA A 61 12.15 13.02 -0.19
C ALA A 61 12.60 13.48 -1.59
N GLY A 62 11.64 13.80 -2.46
CA GLY A 62 11.85 14.11 -3.87
C GLY A 62 11.65 12.93 -4.82
N ASP A 63 11.64 11.68 -4.34
CA ASP A 63 11.43 10.51 -5.19
C ASP A 63 10.00 10.49 -5.77
N ARG A 64 9.89 10.04 -7.02
CA ARG A 64 8.63 9.83 -7.72
C ARG A 64 8.11 8.42 -7.48
N VAL A 65 6.87 8.32 -7.03
CA VAL A 65 6.25 7.07 -6.60
C VAL A 65 4.84 6.91 -7.17
N ALA A 66 4.39 5.66 -7.24
CA ALA A 66 2.99 5.31 -7.38
C ALA A 66 2.47 4.82 -6.02
N CYS A 67 1.42 5.43 -5.52
CA CYS A 67 0.76 5.09 -4.26
C CYS A 67 -0.57 4.39 -4.51
N ALA A 68 -0.83 3.35 -3.73
CA ALA A 68 -2.14 2.72 -3.68
C ALA A 68 -3.09 3.67 -2.96
N VAL A 69 -4.16 4.10 -3.63
CA VAL A 69 -5.14 5.03 -3.06
C VAL A 69 -6.55 4.59 -3.45
N GLU A 70 -7.56 5.16 -2.82
CA GLU A 70 -8.96 4.89 -3.16
C GLU A 70 -9.26 5.39 -4.58
N ASP A 71 -10.08 4.63 -5.30
CA ASP A 71 -10.61 5.12 -6.58
C ASP A 71 -11.82 6.05 -6.32
N PRO A 72 -12.25 6.86 -7.31
CA PRO A 72 -13.39 7.75 -7.12
C PRO A 72 -14.71 7.06 -6.78
N SER A 73 -14.84 5.76 -7.04
CA SER A 73 -16.02 4.97 -6.67
C SER A 73 -16.00 4.49 -5.22
N ASP A 74 -14.84 4.60 -4.54
CA ASP A 74 -14.57 4.06 -3.21
C ASP A 74 -14.76 2.53 -3.12
N ALA A 75 -15.00 1.84 -4.24
CA ALA A 75 -15.17 0.38 -4.25
C ALA A 75 -13.84 -0.34 -4.50
N TYR A 76 -12.86 0.37 -5.07
CA TYR A 76 -11.59 -0.21 -5.50
C TYR A 76 -10.42 0.67 -5.09
N SER A 77 -9.24 0.29 -5.58
CA SER A 77 -8.03 1.10 -5.43
C SER A 77 -7.34 1.29 -6.77
N VAL A 78 -6.62 2.39 -6.87
CA VAL A 78 -5.80 2.76 -8.02
C VAL A 78 -4.37 3.04 -7.57
N TRP A 79 -3.44 2.95 -8.52
CA TRP A 79 -2.12 3.53 -8.40
C TRP A 79 -2.20 4.98 -8.85
N ALA A 80 -1.89 5.91 -7.95
CA ALA A 80 -1.82 7.34 -8.23
C ALA A 80 -0.37 7.83 -8.10
N ALA A 81 0.09 8.66 -9.03
CA ALA A 81 1.43 9.21 -9.00
C ALA A 81 1.55 10.33 -7.96
N GLY A 82 2.74 10.43 -7.37
CA GLY A 82 3.08 11.50 -6.47
C GLY A 82 4.58 11.60 -6.19
N THR A 83 4.92 12.57 -5.36
CA THR A 83 6.29 12.82 -4.88
C THR A 83 6.34 12.61 -3.38
N VAL A 84 7.33 11.85 -2.91
CA VAL A 84 7.62 11.76 -1.47
C VAL A 84 8.05 13.13 -0.97
N VAL A 85 7.31 13.72 -0.04
CA VAL A 85 7.63 15.04 0.54
C VAL A 85 8.29 14.94 1.91
N ALA A 86 8.08 13.84 2.61
CA ALA A 86 8.73 13.56 3.89
C ALA A 86 8.87 12.06 4.11
N VAL A 87 9.94 11.69 4.83
CA VAL A 87 10.20 10.33 5.33
C VAL A 87 10.17 10.36 6.86
N ASP A 88 9.89 9.22 7.48
CA ASP A 88 9.82 9.07 8.95
C ASP A 88 8.92 10.12 9.61
N VAL A 89 7.70 10.21 9.08
CA VAL A 89 6.70 11.21 9.44
C VAL A 89 6.19 10.91 10.85
N PRO A 90 6.42 11.79 11.83
CA PRO A 90 5.87 11.61 13.16
C PRO A 90 4.36 11.83 13.12
N LEU A 91 3.63 10.97 13.82
CA LEU A 91 2.19 11.09 14.00
C LEU A 91 1.89 10.92 15.48
N ASP A 92 1.34 11.98 16.08
CA ASP A 92 0.89 11.93 17.46
C ASP A 92 -0.55 11.40 17.56
N GLU A 93 -0.89 10.89 18.75
CA GLU A 93 -2.22 10.35 19.02
C GLU A 93 -3.31 11.42 18.94
N ALA A 94 -2.99 12.70 19.20
CA ALA A 94 -3.94 13.79 19.08
C ALA A 94 -4.39 14.02 17.63
N THR A 95 -3.48 13.84 16.67
CA THR A 95 -3.79 13.91 15.23
C THR A 95 -4.63 12.71 14.78
N LEU A 96 -4.49 11.55 15.44
CA LEU A 96 -5.19 10.31 15.07
C LEU A 96 -6.57 10.17 15.69
N TYR A 97 -6.72 10.55 16.96
CA TYR A 97 -7.91 10.26 17.78
C TYR A 97 -8.57 11.54 18.35
N GLY A 98 -8.06 12.73 18.00
CA GLY A 98 -8.56 14.02 18.47
C GLY A 98 -8.13 14.39 19.90
N GLU A 99 -8.67 15.50 20.42
CA GLU A 99 -8.32 16.08 21.74
C GLU A 99 -8.67 15.19 22.96
N HIS A 100 -9.32 14.05 22.76
CA HIS A 100 -9.81 13.20 23.86
C HIS A 100 -8.79 12.21 24.45
N VAL A 101 -7.53 12.23 23.99
CA VAL A 101 -6.51 11.30 24.48
C VAL A 101 -5.83 11.82 25.75
N SER A 102 -6.20 11.23 26.89
CA SER A 102 -5.64 11.55 28.22
C SER A 102 -4.47 10.62 28.55
N GLY A 103 -3.30 10.85 27.98
CA GLY A 103 -2.09 10.08 28.31
C GLY A 103 -0.92 10.50 27.46
N GLY A 104 0.30 10.51 28.02
CA GLY A 104 1.53 10.83 27.28
C GLY A 104 1.69 9.91 26.08
N GLY A 105 1.28 10.41 24.90
CA GLY A 105 0.88 9.58 23.78
C GLY A 105 2.05 8.90 23.07
N ALA A 106 1.82 7.67 22.62
CA ALA A 106 2.77 6.97 21.77
C ALA A 106 2.86 7.71 20.44
N THR A 107 4.05 8.20 20.09
CA THR A 107 4.29 8.75 18.76
C THR A 107 4.53 7.61 17.79
N HIS A 108 3.67 7.50 16.77
CA HIS A 108 3.92 6.60 15.65
C HIS A 108 4.83 7.29 14.64
N THR A 109 5.59 6.50 13.88
CA THR A 109 6.43 7.00 12.80
C THR A 109 6.02 6.32 11.51
N LEU A 110 5.39 7.08 10.62
CA LEU A 110 5.00 6.58 9.31
C LEU A 110 6.16 6.67 8.33
N PRO A 111 6.34 5.67 7.45
CA PRO A 111 7.39 5.69 6.44
C PRO A 111 7.40 6.93 5.56
N TYR A 112 6.25 7.33 4.99
CA TYR A 112 6.21 8.36 3.96
C TYR A 112 4.97 9.24 4.05
N ARG A 113 5.16 10.53 3.73
CA ARG A 113 4.11 11.42 3.25
C ARG A 113 4.35 11.69 1.78
N VAL A 114 3.32 11.52 0.96
CA VAL A 114 3.39 11.68 -0.49
C VAL A 114 2.40 12.76 -0.90
N GLN A 115 2.87 13.72 -1.69
CA GLN A 115 2.03 14.69 -2.38
C GLN A 115 1.66 14.09 -3.73
N LEU A 116 0.38 13.77 -3.93
CA LEU A 116 -0.14 13.26 -5.19
C LEU A 116 -0.20 14.38 -6.23
N ASP A 117 -0.08 14.00 -7.50
CA ASP A 117 -0.17 14.92 -8.63
C ASP A 117 -1.57 15.54 -8.78
N SER A 118 -2.58 14.89 -8.22
CA SER A 118 -3.95 15.42 -8.10
C SER A 118 -4.08 16.58 -7.11
N GLY A 119 -3.04 16.87 -6.33
CA GLY A 119 -3.04 17.91 -5.29
C GLY A 119 -3.38 17.40 -3.88
N ALA A 120 -3.86 16.16 -3.74
CA ALA A 120 -4.08 15.54 -2.43
C ALA A 120 -2.76 15.08 -1.79
N ALA A 121 -2.73 14.96 -0.46
CA ALA A 121 -1.61 14.39 0.27
C ALA A 121 -2.03 13.08 0.93
N VAL A 122 -1.17 12.06 0.88
CA VAL A 122 -1.43 10.75 1.49
C VAL A 122 -0.29 10.32 2.38
N LEU A 123 -0.61 9.45 3.34
CA LEU A 123 0.30 8.81 4.26
C LEU A 123 0.42 7.32 3.92
N ALA A 124 1.65 6.89 3.63
CA ALA A 124 1.95 5.46 3.53
C ALA A 124 2.33 4.98 4.92
N HIS A 125 1.45 4.21 5.55
CA HIS A 125 1.62 3.76 6.93
C HIS A 125 2.60 2.57 7.06
N ARG A 126 2.94 1.89 5.95
CA ARG A 126 3.96 0.83 5.88
C ARG A 126 4.87 0.99 4.65
N ASP A 127 6.11 0.55 4.80
CA ASP A 127 7.12 0.57 3.73
C ASP A 127 7.04 -0.71 2.90
N GLU A 128 5.89 -0.94 2.29
CA GLU A 128 5.56 -2.17 1.58
C GLU A 128 5.21 -1.91 0.11
N HIS A 129 5.63 -2.82 -0.76
CA HIS A 129 5.43 -2.71 -2.21
C HIS A 129 3.97 -2.74 -2.65
N TRP A 130 3.05 -3.24 -1.82
CA TRP A 130 1.62 -3.17 -2.12
C TRP A 130 1.01 -1.80 -1.82
N LEU A 131 1.71 -0.91 -1.13
CA LEU A 131 1.26 0.46 -0.84
C LEU A 131 1.98 1.52 -1.67
N VAL A 132 3.29 1.38 -1.83
CA VAL A 132 4.12 2.36 -2.53
C VAL A 132 5.17 1.67 -3.39
N ARG A 133 5.23 2.09 -4.67
CA ARG A 133 6.12 1.57 -5.70
C ARG A 133 6.85 2.72 -6.40
N ASP A 134 7.95 2.39 -7.06
CA ASP A 134 8.66 3.31 -7.92
C ASP A 134 7.79 3.62 -9.15
N LEU A 135 7.59 4.90 -9.48
CA LEU A 135 6.73 5.31 -10.60
C LEU A 135 7.28 4.83 -11.95
N ALA A 136 8.60 4.68 -12.10
CA ALA A 136 9.19 4.14 -13.33
C ALA A 136 8.94 2.62 -13.49
N LEU A 137 8.56 1.94 -12.41
CA LEU A 137 8.29 0.51 -12.39
C LEU A 137 6.80 0.19 -12.33
N GLN A 138 6.00 1.10 -11.77
CA GLN A 138 4.56 1.00 -11.66
C GLN A 138 3.90 2.26 -12.23
N ALA A 139 3.24 2.11 -13.38
CA ALA A 139 2.42 3.18 -13.94
C ALA A 139 1.16 3.42 -13.09
N GLU A 140 0.59 4.60 -13.22
CA GLU A 140 -0.73 4.93 -12.69
C GLU A 140 -1.83 4.08 -13.32
N GLY A 141 -2.97 4.00 -12.63
CA GLY A 141 -4.17 3.35 -13.13
C GLY A 141 -4.69 2.27 -12.22
N GLN A 142 -5.33 1.25 -12.78
CA GLN A 142 -6.02 0.23 -12.00
C GLN A 142 -5.04 -0.58 -11.16
N ARG A 143 -5.21 -0.56 -9.84
CA ARG A 143 -4.53 -1.47 -8.91
C ARG A 143 -5.34 -2.75 -8.71
N GLN A 144 -6.67 -2.64 -8.78
CA GLN A 144 -7.58 -3.77 -8.84
C GLN A 144 -8.49 -3.61 -10.06
N GLY A 145 -8.41 -4.56 -10.99
CA GLY A 145 -9.25 -4.55 -12.20
C GLY A 145 -10.66 -5.07 -11.91
N ALA A 146 -11.62 -4.73 -12.77
CA ALA A 146 -13.02 -5.15 -12.64
C ALA A 146 -13.21 -6.69 -12.64
N GLY A 147 -12.26 -7.44 -13.22
CA GLY A 147 -12.23 -8.90 -13.19
C GLY A 147 -11.65 -9.51 -11.89
N GLY A 148 -11.39 -8.70 -10.86
CA GLY A 148 -10.83 -9.15 -9.58
C GLY A 148 -9.31 -9.33 -9.56
N ALA A 149 -8.63 -9.18 -10.71
CA ALA A 149 -7.18 -9.20 -10.80
C ALA A 149 -6.56 -8.05 -9.99
N ARG A 150 -5.61 -8.38 -9.11
CA ARG A 150 -4.95 -7.41 -8.21
C ARG A 150 -3.48 -7.24 -8.58
N CYS A 151 -3.05 -6.00 -8.79
CA CYS A 151 -1.65 -5.62 -9.00
C CYS A 151 -0.91 -5.52 -7.66
N LEU A 152 -0.84 -6.62 -6.91
CA LEU A 152 -0.22 -6.68 -5.58
C LEU A 152 1.05 -7.54 -5.53
N ALA A 153 1.38 -8.22 -6.63
CA ALA A 153 2.54 -9.09 -6.68
C ALA A 153 3.83 -8.29 -6.45
N ARG A 154 4.65 -8.75 -5.49
CA ARG A 154 6.00 -8.21 -5.27
C ARG A 154 6.89 -8.36 -6.49
N MET A 155 6.82 -9.53 -7.11
CA MET A 155 7.63 -9.94 -8.23
C MET A 155 6.77 -9.89 -9.48
N GLU A 156 7.17 -9.12 -10.48
CA GLU A 156 6.46 -8.97 -11.73
C GLU A 156 7.39 -9.23 -12.91
N ARG A 157 6.90 -9.92 -13.93
CA ARG A 157 7.59 -10.01 -15.23
C ARG A 157 6.92 -9.04 -16.18
N ARG A 158 7.70 -8.24 -16.87
CA ARG A 158 7.22 -7.33 -17.91
C ARG A 158 8.10 -7.41 -19.14
N GLU A 159 7.48 -7.32 -20.29
CA GLU A 159 8.17 -7.10 -21.56
C GLU A 159 8.45 -5.60 -21.69
N VAL A 160 9.70 -5.22 -21.96
CA VAL A 160 10.09 -3.81 -22.09
C VAL A 160 10.20 -3.41 -23.55
N VAL A 161 10.74 -4.32 -24.35
CA VAL A 161 10.80 -4.27 -25.81
C VAL A 161 10.45 -5.67 -26.30
N GLU A 162 9.92 -5.80 -27.51
CA GLU A 162 9.57 -7.09 -28.11
C GLU A 162 10.69 -8.13 -27.92
N GLY A 163 10.40 -9.19 -27.17
CA GLY A 163 11.33 -10.27 -26.84
C GLY A 163 12.28 -10.00 -25.66
N GLU A 164 12.37 -8.78 -25.15
CA GLU A 164 13.17 -8.42 -23.98
C GLU A 164 12.34 -8.36 -22.70
N TRP A 165 12.54 -9.37 -21.85
CA TRP A 165 11.81 -9.53 -20.60
C TRP A 165 12.64 -9.14 -19.38
N GLN A 166 11.98 -8.48 -18.44
CA GLN A 166 12.54 -8.10 -17.16
C GLN A 166 11.68 -8.62 -16.02
N ARG A 167 12.34 -9.09 -14.97
CA ARG A 167 11.75 -9.36 -13.66
C ARG A 167 12.03 -8.20 -12.73
N VAL A 168 10.97 -7.62 -12.20
CA VAL A 168 10.98 -6.50 -11.26
C VAL A 168 10.66 -7.03 -9.86
N ASP A 169 11.46 -6.65 -8.87
CA ASP A 169 11.11 -6.78 -7.45
C ASP A 169 10.68 -5.41 -6.92
N HIS A 170 9.37 -5.19 -6.79
CA HIS A 170 8.81 -3.93 -6.31
C HIS A 170 9.16 -3.61 -4.85
N GLN A 171 9.63 -4.58 -4.07
CA GLN A 171 10.15 -4.31 -2.72
C GLN A 171 11.56 -3.75 -2.76
N THR A 172 12.44 -4.26 -3.62
CA THR A 172 13.86 -3.84 -3.64
C THR A 172 14.17 -2.84 -4.76
N ARG A 173 13.22 -2.59 -5.67
CA ARG A 173 13.38 -1.85 -6.92
C ARG A 173 14.42 -2.46 -7.87
N GLN A 174 14.83 -3.71 -7.62
CA GLN A 174 15.78 -4.40 -8.48
C GLN A 174 15.08 -4.88 -9.74
N VAL A 175 15.71 -4.60 -10.87
CA VAL A 175 15.28 -5.05 -12.19
C VAL A 175 16.35 -5.96 -12.75
N ARG A 176 15.95 -7.14 -13.23
CA ARG A 176 16.87 -8.13 -13.81
C ARG A 176 16.29 -8.67 -15.10
N SER A 177 17.11 -8.86 -16.12
CA SER A 177 16.69 -9.58 -17.33
C SER A 177 16.24 -11.00 -16.99
N CYS A 178 15.22 -11.50 -17.69
CA CYS A 178 14.74 -12.87 -17.55
C CYS A 178 14.29 -13.44 -18.89
N ALA A 179 14.04 -14.76 -18.93
CA ALA A 179 13.39 -15.40 -20.06
C ALA A 179 11.91 -14.95 -20.17
N PRO A 180 11.30 -15.05 -21.37
CA PRO A 180 9.85 -14.91 -21.52
C PRO A 180 9.10 -15.87 -20.58
N PRO A 181 7.86 -15.55 -20.16
CA PRO A 181 6.99 -16.57 -19.58
C PRO A 181 6.90 -17.69 -20.62
N GLU A 182 7.33 -18.89 -20.25
CA GLU A 182 7.17 -20.06 -21.11
C GLU A 182 5.69 -20.13 -21.47
N SER A 183 5.37 -20.25 -22.77
CA SER A 183 4.03 -20.61 -23.20
C SER A 183 3.78 -21.99 -22.61
N ASP A 184 3.15 -22.04 -21.43
CA ASP A 184 2.69 -23.27 -20.80
C ASP A 184 1.83 -23.99 -21.84
N SER A 185 2.47 -24.89 -22.57
CA SER A 185 1.79 -25.89 -23.35
C SER A 185 1.34 -26.87 -22.29
N GLU A 186 0.12 -26.67 -21.80
CA GLU A 186 -0.60 -27.68 -21.03
C GLU A 186 -0.78 -28.90 -21.95
N GLU A 187 0.25 -29.75 -22.03
CA GLU A 187 0.09 -31.14 -22.43
C GLU A 187 -0.48 -31.89 -21.23
N GLU A 188 -1.82 -32.02 -21.21
CA GLU A 188 -2.49 -33.17 -20.58
C GLU A 188 -2.45 -34.39 -21.50
#